data_AF-A0A854F9A1-F1
#
_entry.id   AF-A0A854F9A1-F1
#
_cell.length_a   1.000
_cell.length_b   1.000
_cell.length_c   1.000
_cell.angle_alpha   90.00
_cell.angle_beta   90.00
_cell.angle_gamma   90.00
#
_symmetry.space_group_name_H-M   'P 1'
#
loop_
_entity.id
_entity.type
_entity.pdbx_description
1 polymer ?
#
loop_
_entity_poly.entity_id
_entity_poly.type
_entity_poly.pdbx_seq_one_letter_code
_entity_poly.pdbx_strand_id
1 'polypeptide(L)'
;MSILNVLISRDQLVIAVDTLAEDALTGAHSAGAKMLLIPQHNVLLAARGAAQFFLKIYELVLQASFRADFSIEKLSAEMGSVMDQLWLNYERAAAEADLPIEQLGTEIILAGWSSGSGRMMATAYAKSNSRRATTVQPIGGHFASPGDPLKGVAPSMLQSDLMTAGRLQANYLNEQMGRQVAGGRLLIGFLQQGQAVVKDLGPIWRLGAGSWTNRSH
;
A
#
# COMPACT_ATOMS: atom_id res chain seq x y z
N MET A 1 2.23 -2.43 10.45
CA MET A 1 3.03 -3.23 9.48
C MET A 1 2.07 -3.83 8.46
N SER A 2 2.53 -4.19 7.26
CA SER A 2 1.67 -4.69 6.16
C SER A 2 2.53 -5.27 5.04
N ILE A 3 1.94 -5.91 4.05
CA ILE A 3 2.60 -6.18 2.76
C ILE A 3 2.21 -5.11 1.74
N LEU A 4 3.16 -4.72 0.89
CA LEU A 4 2.94 -3.78 -0.22
C LEU A 4 3.89 -4.13 -1.36
N ASN A 5 3.34 -4.72 -2.43
CA ASN A 5 4.11 -5.12 -3.60
C ASN A 5 3.62 -4.39 -4.84
N VAL A 6 4.54 -4.10 -5.75
CA VAL A 6 4.26 -3.56 -7.09
C VAL A 6 5.01 -4.41 -8.10
N LEU A 7 4.33 -4.78 -9.17
CA LEU A 7 4.91 -5.36 -10.38
C LEU A 7 4.44 -4.48 -11.53
N ILE A 8 5.37 -4.05 -12.37
CA ILE A 8 5.08 -3.13 -13.46
C ILE A 8 5.80 -3.57 -14.73
N SER A 9 5.04 -3.64 -15.82
CA SER A 9 5.55 -3.69 -17.18
C SER A 9 5.13 -2.41 -17.91
N ARG A 10 5.42 -2.32 -19.21
CA ARG A 10 4.99 -1.16 -20.00
C ARG A 10 3.47 -0.97 -19.96
N ASP A 11 2.71 -2.06 -20.12
CA ASP A 11 1.27 -1.99 -20.39
C ASP A 11 0.40 -2.46 -19.22
N GLN A 12 1.01 -3.12 -18.22
CA GLN A 12 0.31 -3.73 -17.10
C GLN A 12 0.97 -3.41 -15.78
N LEU A 13 0.15 -3.29 -14.75
CA LEU A 13 0.59 -3.07 -13.38
C LEU A 13 -0.27 -3.90 -12.42
N VAL A 14 0.41 -4.55 -11.46
CA VAL A 14 -0.22 -5.22 -10.33
C VAL A 14 0.32 -4.65 -9.04
N ILE A 15 -0.57 -4.26 -8.13
CA ILE A 15 -0.24 -3.95 -6.75
C ILE A 15 -0.91 -4.99 -5.86
N ALA A 16 -0.22 -5.46 -4.82
CA ALA A 16 -0.76 -6.43 -3.87
C ALA A 16 -0.61 -5.93 -2.42
N VAL A 17 -1.69 -6.03 -1.64
CA VAL A 17 -1.74 -5.63 -0.21
C VAL A 17 -2.53 -6.63 0.61
N ASP A 18 -2.19 -6.78 1.88
CA ASP A 18 -2.97 -7.55 2.85
C ASP A 18 -4.04 -6.67 3.51
N THR A 19 -5.12 -7.26 4.00
CA THR A 19 -6.23 -6.47 4.60
C THR A 19 -6.10 -6.22 6.09
N LEU A 20 -5.26 -6.94 6.83
CA LEU A 20 -5.25 -6.84 8.30
C LEU A 20 -4.86 -5.45 8.77
N ALA A 21 -5.74 -4.79 9.51
CA ALA A 21 -5.46 -3.54 10.20
C ALA A 21 -5.54 -3.75 11.71
N GLU A 22 -4.80 -2.94 12.45
CA GLU A 22 -4.77 -2.94 13.91
C GLU A 22 -4.99 -1.51 14.37
N ASP A 23 -5.92 -1.33 15.30
CA ASP A 23 -6.11 -0.07 15.99
C ASP A 23 -4.93 0.19 16.92
N ALA A 24 -4.31 1.37 16.81
CA ALA A 24 -3.06 1.66 17.51
C ALA A 24 -3.22 1.85 19.03
N LEU A 25 -4.44 2.13 19.51
CA LEU A 25 -4.72 2.35 20.93
C LEU A 25 -5.16 1.06 21.62
N THR A 26 -6.06 0.32 20.98
CA THR A 26 -6.73 -0.85 21.56
C THR A 26 -6.11 -2.18 21.14
N GLY A 27 -5.32 -2.19 20.05
CA GLY A 27 -4.82 -3.40 19.42
C GLY A 27 -5.90 -4.22 18.70
N ALA A 28 -7.13 -3.70 18.56
CA ALA A 28 -8.23 -4.41 17.93
C ALA A 28 -7.96 -4.63 16.43
N HIS A 29 -8.24 -5.84 15.95
CA HIS A 29 -8.05 -6.21 14.54
C HIS A 29 -9.28 -5.89 13.70
N SER A 30 -9.05 -5.44 12.47
CA SER A 30 -10.08 -5.13 11.49
C SER A 30 -9.57 -5.35 10.05
N ALA A 31 -10.45 -5.16 9.06
CA ALA A 31 -10.06 -5.07 7.66
C ALA A 31 -9.87 -3.60 7.26
N GLY A 32 -8.65 -3.22 6.90
CA GLY A 32 -8.30 -1.85 6.51
C GLY A 32 -8.34 -1.63 5.00
N ALA A 33 -8.77 -0.43 4.60
CA ALA A 33 -8.66 0.05 3.23
C ALA A 33 -7.20 0.45 2.94
N LYS A 34 -6.43 -0.47 2.36
CA LYS A 34 -5.01 -0.26 2.00
C LYS A 34 -4.77 -0.08 0.50
N MET A 35 -5.85 -0.08 -0.28
CA MET A 35 -5.85 0.05 -1.73
C MET A 35 -7.12 0.79 -2.16
N LEU A 36 -6.96 1.88 -2.90
CA LEU A 36 -8.05 2.75 -3.32
C LEU A 36 -7.86 3.13 -4.79
N LEU A 37 -8.95 3.07 -5.56
CA LEU A 37 -8.94 3.17 -7.01
C LEU A 37 -9.71 4.42 -7.49
N ILE A 38 -9.13 5.14 -8.46
CA ILE A 38 -9.81 6.19 -9.23
C ILE A 38 -9.90 5.69 -10.69
N PRO A 39 -10.97 4.94 -11.04
CA PRO A 39 -11.04 4.22 -12.30
C PRO A 39 -11.11 5.15 -13.51
N GLN A 40 -11.72 6.34 -13.37
CA GLN A 40 -11.85 7.35 -14.43
C GLN A 40 -10.50 7.78 -15.01
N HIS A 41 -9.45 7.71 -14.21
CA HIS A 41 -8.11 8.09 -14.62
C HIS A 41 -7.12 6.92 -14.66
N ASN A 42 -7.60 5.69 -14.44
CA ASN A 42 -6.75 4.50 -14.37
C ASN A 42 -5.60 4.69 -13.35
N VAL A 43 -5.93 5.22 -12.17
CA VAL A 43 -5.01 5.49 -11.07
C VAL A 43 -5.38 4.66 -9.86
N LEU A 44 -4.37 4.11 -9.21
CA LEU A 44 -4.49 3.34 -7.97
C LEU A 44 -3.50 3.87 -6.95
N LEU A 45 -3.96 4.00 -5.70
CA LEU A 45 -3.12 4.25 -4.55
C LEU A 45 -3.18 3.06 -3.61
N ALA A 46 -2.03 2.67 -3.06
CA ALA A 46 -1.95 1.64 -2.04
C ALA A 46 -0.94 2.00 -0.98
N ALA A 47 -1.12 1.51 0.24
CA ALA A 47 -0.24 1.90 1.33
C ALA A 47 -0.06 0.85 2.39
N ARG A 48 1.01 1.05 3.16
CA ARG A 48 1.22 0.43 4.46
C ARG A 48 1.66 1.47 5.48
N GLY A 49 1.36 1.23 6.75
CA GLY A 49 1.68 2.14 7.84
C GLY A 49 0.46 2.97 8.26
N ALA A 50 0.65 4.28 8.40
CA ALA A 50 -0.34 5.22 8.92
C ALA A 50 -1.62 5.31 8.04
N ALA A 51 -2.66 4.54 8.40
CA ALA A 51 -3.90 4.45 7.64
C ALA A 51 -4.61 5.81 7.48
N GLN A 52 -4.71 6.60 8.56
CA GLN A 52 -5.37 7.91 8.51
C GLN A 52 -4.63 8.90 7.59
N PHE A 53 -3.29 8.85 7.60
CA PHE A 53 -2.49 9.66 6.69
C PHE A 53 -2.71 9.26 5.23
N PHE A 54 -2.72 7.96 4.94
CA PHE A 54 -3.04 7.43 3.61
C PHE A 54 -4.41 7.88 3.11
N LEU A 55 -5.45 7.80 3.95
CA LEU A 55 -6.79 8.24 3.59
C LEU A 55 -6.83 9.74 3.26
N LYS A 56 -6.09 10.58 4.01
CA LYS A 56 -5.98 12.00 3.71
C LYS A 56 -5.31 12.27 2.37
N ILE A 57 -4.24 11.55 2.05
CA ILE A 57 -3.59 11.65 0.73
C ILE A 57 -4.56 11.24 -0.38
N TYR A 58 -5.27 10.13 -0.21
CA TYR A 58 -6.26 9.69 -1.19
C TYR A 58 -7.37 10.73 -1.41
N GLU A 59 -7.91 11.33 -0.34
CA GLU A 59 -8.90 12.40 -0.44
C GLU A 59 -8.42 13.56 -1.33
N LEU A 60 -7.18 14.02 -1.13
CA LEU A 60 -6.61 15.11 -1.92
C LEU A 60 -6.39 14.72 -3.39
N VAL A 61 -5.96 13.49 -3.64
CA VAL A 61 -5.80 12.98 -5.01
C VAL A 61 -7.17 12.84 -5.70
N LEU A 62 -8.20 12.39 -4.96
CA LEU A 62 -9.56 12.33 -5.46
C LEU A 62 -10.10 13.74 -5.77
N GLN A 63 -9.86 14.74 -4.93
CA GLN A 63 -10.21 16.13 -5.23
C GLN A 63 -9.45 16.66 -6.45
N ALA A 64 -8.16 16.33 -6.58
CA ALA A 64 -7.35 16.72 -7.73
C ALA A 64 -7.85 16.08 -9.04
N SER A 65 -8.51 14.92 -8.99
CA SER A 65 -9.07 14.23 -10.17
C SER A 65 -10.10 15.04 -10.95
N PHE A 66 -10.71 16.05 -10.32
CA PHE A 66 -11.64 16.96 -10.98
C PHE A 66 -10.95 18.09 -11.77
N ARG A 67 -9.62 18.23 -11.69
CA ARG A 67 -8.87 19.23 -12.46
C ARG A 67 -8.83 18.81 -13.94
N ALA A 68 -8.99 19.78 -14.83
CA ALA A 68 -8.94 19.54 -16.28
C ALA A 68 -7.58 18.98 -16.75
N ASP A 69 -6.50 19.27 -16.03
CA ASP A 69 -5.13 18.85 -16.33
C ASP A 69 -4.64 17.71 -15.42
N PHE A 70 -5.54 16.91 -14.86
CA PHE A 70 -5.17 15.78 -14.02
C PHE A 70 -4.33 14.75 -14.80
N SER A 71 -3.16 14.41 -14.26
CA SER A 71 -2.30 13.37 -14.79
C SER A 71 -1.46 12.69 -13.71
N ILE A 72 -1.05 11.45 -13.96
CA ILE A 72 -0.19 10.69 -13.04
C ILE A 72 1.19 11.32 -12.90
N GLU A 73 1.69 11.98 -13.94
CA GLU A 73 2.97 12.69 -13.94
C GLU A 73 2.93 13.88 -12.99
N LYS A 74 1.85 14.66 -13.05
CA LYS A 74 1.67 15.84 -12.19
C LYS A 74 1.49 15.44 -10.74
N LEU A 75 0.64 14.44 -10.47
CA LEU A 75 0.52 13.86 -9.14
C LEU A 75 1.86 13.34 -8.63
N SER A 76 2.62 12.64 -9.49
CA SER A 76 3.90 12.07 -9.09
C SER A 76 4.91 13.14 -8.68
N ALA A 77 4.91 14.29 -9.37
CA ALA A 77 5.77 15.41 -9.07
C ALA A 77 5.37 16.17 -7.78
N GLU A 78 4.07 16.28 -7.51
CA GLU A 78 3.53 17.08 -6.40
C GLU A 78 3.47 16.30 -5.07
N MET A 79 3.24 14.98 -5.11
CA MET A 79 2.83 14.21 -3.93
C MET A 79 3.85 14.21 -2.79
N GLY A 80 5.16 14.22 -3.09
CA GLY A 80 6.19 14.29 -2.05
C GLY A 80 6.11 15.56 -1.19
N SER A 81 5.91 16.71 -1.84
CA SER A 81 5.75 18.01 -1.16
C SER A 81 4.45 18.07 -0.35
N VAL A 82 3.36 17.54 -0.91
CA VAL A 82 2.07 17.44 -0.19
C VAL A 82 2.23 16.59 1.07
N MET A 83 2.91 15.44 0.97
CA MET A 83 3.19 14.59 2.13
C MET A 83 4.02 15.32 3.19
N ASP A 84 5.04 16.08 2.78
CA ASP A 84 5.87 16.87 3.71
C ASP A 84 5.05 17.91 4.49
N GLN A 85 4.13 18.61 3.82
CA GLN A 85 3.28 19.62 4.44
C GLN A 85 2.28 19.00 5.44
N LEU A 86 1.69 17.86 5.09
CA LEU A 86 0.68 17.20 5.92
C LEU A 86 1.29 16.46 7.11
N TRP A 87 2.50 15.93 6.96
CA TRP A 87 3.11 15.08 7.97
C TRP A 87 3.30 15.78 9.31
N LEU A 88 3.64 17.07 9.29
CA LEU A 88 3.81 17.85 10.52
C LEU A 88 2.53 17.90 11.37
N ASN A 89 1.38 18.12 10.73
CA ASN A 89 0.10 18.14 11.43
C ASN A 89 -0.31 16.73 11.89
N TYR A 90 0.04 15.71 11.11
CA TYR A 90 -0.19 14.32 11.48
C TYR A 90 0.61 13.90 12.72
N GLU A 91 1.90 14.26 12.81
CA GLU A 91 2.73 14.01 14.00
C GLU A 91 2.17 14.69 15.24
N ARG A 92 1.70 15.94 15.12
CA ARG A 92 1.08 16.66 16.24
C ARG A 92 -0.20 15.98 16.71
N ALA A 93 -1.09 15.62 15.79
CA ALA A 93 -2.33 14.92 16.14
C ALA A 93 -2.06 13.55 16.77
N ALA A 94 -1.02 12.85 16.31
CA ALA A 94 -0.61 11.58 16.92
C ALA A 94 -0.04 11.77 18.34
N ALA A 95 0.75 12.83 18.56
CA ALA A 95 1.25 13.19 19.89
C ALA A 95 0.10 13.52 20.86
N GLU A 96 -0.89 14.28 20.41
CA GLU A 96 -2.08 14.64 21.19
C GLU A 96 -2.96 13.42 21.53
N ALA A 97 -2.88 12.36 20.72
CA ALA A 97 -3.57 11.09 20.92
C ALA A 97 -2.71 10.03 21.66
N ASP A 98 -1.57 10.43 22.25
CA ASP A 98 -0.63 9.55 22.97
C ASP A 98 -0.12 8.36 22.12
N LEU A 99 -0.04 8.54 20.80
CA LEU A 99 0.51 7.53 19.90
C LEU A 99 2.05 7.61 19.85
N PRO A 100 2.76 6.46 19.74
CA PRO A 100 4.21 6.43 19.68
C PRO A 100 4.73 7.01 18.36
N ILE A 101 5.13 8.28 18.38
CA ILE A 101 5.54 9.06 17.19
C ILE A 101 6.72 8.41 16.48
N GLU A 102 7.64 7.79 17.22
CA GLU A 102 8.84 7.13 16.71
C GLU A 102 8.51 5.88 15.88
N GLN A 103 7.30 5.33 16.05
CA GLN A 103 6.81 4.18 15.31
C GLN A 103 5.92 4.59 14.13
N LEU A 104 5.67 5.89 13.94
CA LEU A 104 4.91 6.38 12.80
C LEU A 104 5.73 6.26 11.52
N GLY A 105 5.06 5.75 10.51
CA GLY A 105 5.61 5.65 9.17
C GLY A 105 4.51 5.35 8.18
N THR A 106 4.71 5.80 6.95
CA THR A 106 3.85 5.43 5.82
C THR A 106 4.72 5.16 4.61
N GLU A 107 4.32 4.16 3.85
CA GLU A 107 4.76 3.94 2.48
C GLU A 107 3.50 3.95 1.61
N ILE A 108 3.48 4.81 0.60
CA ILE A 108 2.36 4.98 -0.33
C ILE A 108 2.88 4.74 -1.74
N ILE A 109 2.20 3.88 -2.49
CA ILE A 109 2.36 3.75 -3.93
C ILE A 109 1.30 4.60 -4.61
N LEU A 110 1.73 5.45 -5.53
CA LEU A 110 0.89 6.05 -6.55
C LEU A 110 1.23 5.36 -7.86
N ALA A 111 0.23 4.79 -8.52
CA ALA A 111 0.41 4.08 -9.78
C ALA A 111 -0.72 4.37 -10.75
N GLY A 112 -0.43 4.33 -12.05
CA GLY A 112 -1.45 4.50 -13.07
C GLY A 112 -0.91 4.56 -14.49
N TRP A 113 -1.82 4.69 -15.44
CA TRP A 113 -1.47 4.92 -16.84
C TRP A 113 -1.05 6.37 -17.05
N SER A 114 0.11 6.56 -17.67
CA SER A 114 0.58 7.88 -18.10
C SER A 114 0.23 8.06 -19.58
N SER A 115 -0.65 8.99 -19.89
CA SER A 115 -0.96 9.36 -21.27
C SER A 115 0.22 10.06 -21.96
N GLY A 116 1.06 10.80 -21.22
CA GLY A 116 2.20 11.51 -21.78
C GLY A 116 3.31 10.57 -22.27
N SER A 117 3.62 9.53 -21.51
CA SER A 117 4.64 8.53 -21.89
C SER A 117 4.10 7.22 -22.49
N GLY A 118 2.78 7.04 -22.58
CA GLY A 118 2.14 5.87 -23.19
C GLY A 118 2.54 4.55 -22.52
N ARG A 119 2.61 4.54 -21.18
CA ARG A 119 2.99 3.38 -20.35
C ARG A 119 2.46 3.51 -18.93
N MET A 120 2.46 2.41 -18.21
CA MET A 120 2.28 2.40 -16.76
C MET A 120 3.43 3.12 -16.05
N MET A 121 3.06 3.83 -14.99
CA MET A 121 3.99 4.46 -14.06
C MET A 121 3.61 4.09 -12.63
N ALA A 122 4.62 3.95 -11.78
CA ALA A 122 4.43 3.82 -10.35
C ALA A 122 5.57 4.52 -9.61
N THR A 123 5.23 5.16 -8.50
CA THR A 123 6.18 5.84 -7.63
C THR A 123 5.86 5.48 -6.19
N ALA A 124 6.87 5.05 -5.44
CA ALA A 124 6.81 4.86 -4.00
C ALA A 124 7.18 6.14 -3.26
N TYR A 125 6.43 6.45 -2.22
CA TYR A 125 6.65 7.57 -1.32
C TYR A 125 6.75 7.04 0.09
N ALA A 126 7.81 7.41 0.81
CA ALA A 126 8.00 7.01 2.20
C ALA A 126 8.24 8.21 3.10
N LYS A 127 7.57 8.22 4.25
CA LYS A 127 7.67 9.28 5.26
C LYS A 127 7.55 8.67 6.66
N SER A 128 8.46 9.06 7.55
CA SER A 128 8.53 8.57 8.93
C SER A 128 8.88 9.65 9.96
N ASN A 129 9.30 10.84 9.52
CA ASN A 129 9.49 11.98 10.41
C ASN A 129 9.40 13.31 9.66
N SER A 130 9.07 14.39 10.38
CA SER A 130 9.06 15.76 9.86
C SER A 130 10.44 16.33 9.55
N ARG A 131 11.53 15.75 10.08
CA ARG A 131 12.90 16.28 9.93
C ARG A 131 13.54 15.98 8.57
N ARG A 132 13.00 15.01 7.82
CA ARG A 132 13.51 14.61 6.51
C ARG A 132 12.42 14.78 5.47
N ALA A 133 12.79 15.19 4.26
CA ALA A 133 11.88 15.21 3.12
C ALA A 133 11.33 13.81 2.83
N THR A 134 10.14 13.75 2.23
CA THR A 134 9.54 12.51 1.74
C THR A 134 10.48 11.85 0.76
N THR A 135 10.78 10.56 0.97
CA THR A 135 11.55 9.79 0.00
C THR A 135 10.65 9.48 -1.19
N VAL A 136 11.13 9.79 -2.40
CA VAL A 136 10.39 9.58 -3.66
C VAL A 136 11.19 8.63 -4.54
N GLN A 137 10.59 7.50 -4.90
CA GLN A 137 11.27 6.45 -5.68
C GLN A 137 10.38 5.98 -6.84
N PRO A 138 10.70 6.36 -8.09
CA PRO A 138 10.09 5.75 -9.26
C PRO A 138 10.37 4.24 -9.31
N ILE A 139 9.37 3.45 -9.73
CA ILE A 139 9.45 2.00 -9.78
C ILE A 139 9.59 1.53 -11.24
N GLY A 140 10.72 0.92 -11.56
CA GLY A 140 11.09 0.48 -12.92
C GLY A 140 10.99 -1.02 -13.19
N GLY A 141 10.16 -1.75 -12.43
CA GLY A 141 9.93 -3.18 -12.69
C GLY A 141 9.22 -3.89 -11.53
N HIS A 142 9.79 -3.84 -10.34
CA HIS A 142 9.11 -4.34 -9.14
C HIS A 142 9.52 -3.57 -7.89
N PHE A 143 8.66 -3.63 -6.89
CA PHE A 143 8.87 -3.11 -5.54
C PHE A 143 8.23 -4.09 -4.56
N ALA A 144 8.88 -4.33 -3.42
CA ALA A 144 8.33 -5.17 -2.37
C ALA A 144 8.67 -4.58 -1.00
N SER A 145 7.65 -4.42 -0.15
CA SER A 145 7.81 -4.02 1.25
C SER A 145 7.01 -4.96 2.17
N PRO A 146 7.66 -5.78 3.01
CA PRO A 146 9.11 -5.94 3.14
C PRO A 146 9.71 -6.72 1.96
N GLY A 147 10.92 -6.34 1.51
CA GLY A 147 11.59 -7.00 0.40
C GLY A 147 12.42 -8.24 0.79
N ASP A 148 12.94 -8.28 2.01
CA ASP A 148 13.79 -9.37 2.52
C ASP A 148 13.24 -10.80 2.30
N PRO A 149 11.97 -11.11 2.64
CA PRO A 149 11.44 -12.46 2.45
C PRO A 149 11.27 -12.88 0.99
N LEU A 150 11.46 -11.97 0.02
CA LEU A 150 11.36 -12.25 -1.41
C LEU A 150 12.72 -12.23 -2.12
N LYS A 151 13.83 -12.12 -1.38
CA LYS A 151 15.17 -12.22 -1.96
C LYS A 151 15.34 -13.56 -2.67
N GLY A 152 15.74 -13.51 -3.94
CA GLY A 152 15.91 -14.70 -4.79
C GLY A 152 14.62 -15.27 -5.37
N VAL A 153 13.45 -14.70 -5.05
CA VAL A 153 12.17 -15.06 -5.67
C VAL A 153 11.99 -14.23 -6.93
N ALA A 154 11.75 -14.89 -8.07
CA ALA A 154 11.48 -14.19 -9.33
C ALA A 154 10.14 -13.41 -9.25
N PRO A 155 10.10 -12.13 -9.63
CA PRO A 155 8.85 -11.37 -9.67
C PRO A 155 7.87 -11.95 -10.70
N SER A 156 6.60 -12.13 -10.32
CA SER A 156 5.56 -12.71 -11.18
C SER A 156 4.18 -12.14 -10.88
N MET A 157 3.43 -11.79 -11.94
CA MET A 157 2.05 -11.30 -11.85
C MET A 157 1.02 -12.44 -11.77
N LEU A 158 1.45 -13.71 -11.79
CA LEU A 158 0.53 -14.83 -11.66
C LEU A 158 -0.12 -14.85 -10.29
N GLN A 159 -1.43 -15.14 -10.26
CA GLN A 159 -2.20 -15.13 -9.02
C GLN A 159 -1.62 -16.06 -7.94
N SER A 160 -1.13 -17.24 -8.33
CA SER A 160 -0.48 -18.20 -7.43
C SER A 160 0.78 -17.63 -6.77
N ASP A 161 1.56 -16.88 -7.54
CA ASP A 161 2.87 -16.39 -7.12
C ASP A 161 2.69 -15.16 -6.23
N LEU A 162 1.71 -14.30 -6.55
CA LEU A 162 1.25 -13.20 -5.70
C LEU A 162 0.77 -13.71 -4.33
N MET A 163 -0.04 -14.78 -4.32
CA MET A 163 -0.49 -15.41 -3.08
C MET A 163 0.67 -15.99 -2.27
N THR A 164 1.65 -16.59 -2.94
CA THR A 164 2.84 -17.16 -2.29
C THR A 164 3.70 -16.05 -1.68
N ALA A 165 3.98 -14.98 -2.44
CA ALA A 165 4.74 -13.83 -1.96
C ALA A 165 4.05 -13.15 -0.77
N GLY A 166 2.73 -12.94 -0.84
CA GLY A 166 1.95 -12.36 0.25
C GLY A 166 2.02 -13.19 1.54
N ARG A 167 1.96 -14.53 1.43
CA ARG A 167 2.12 -15.43 2.58
C ARG A 167 3.53 -15.38 3.17
N LEU A 168 4.56 -15.39 2.33
CA LEU A 168 5.95 -15.30 2.77
C LEU A 168 6.20 -14.01 3.56
N GLN A 169 5.75 -12.87 3.02
CA GLN A 169 5.89 -11.57 3.68
C GLN A 169 5.07 -11.47 4.97
N ALA A 170 3.82 -11.94 4.97
CA ALA A 170 3.00 -11.93 6.17
C ALA A 170 3.62 -12.79 7.28
N ASN A 171 4.09 -14.00 6.95
CA ASN A 171 4.77 -14.87 7.91
C ASN A 171 6.04 -14.22 8.46
N TYR A 172 6.88 -13.67 7.58
CA TYR A 172 8.10 -12.97 7.96
C TYR A 172 7.82 -11.83 8.95
N LEU A 173 6.84 -10.96 8.66
CA LEU A 173 6.47 -9.87 9.56
C LEU A 173 5.95 -10.39 10.91
N ASN A 174 5.10 -11.42 10.88
CA ASN A 174 4.53 -11.98 12.10
C ASN A 174 5.58 -12.67 12.98
N GLU A 175 6.59 -13.30 12.38
CA GLU A 175 7.73 -13.90 13.09
C GLU A 175 8.63 -12.83 13.70
N GLN A 176 9.00 -11.80 12.92
CA GLN A 176 9.83 -10.69 13.41
C GLN A 176 9.19 -9.96 14.59
N MET A 177 7.87 -9.81 14.58
CA MET A 177 7.14 -9.11 15.64
C MET A 177 6.69 -10.02 16.79
N GLY A 178 6.83 -11.35 16.66
CA GLY A 178 6.33 -12.31 17.64
C GLY A 178 4.80 -12.33 17.82
N ARG A 179 4.04 -11.69 16.93
CA ARG A 179 2.58 -11.55 16.98
C ARG A 179 2.00 -11.32 15.58
N GLN A 180 0.68 -11.41 15.45
CA GLN A 180 0.01 -11.13 14.17
C GLN A 180 -0.04 -9.62 13.91
N VAL A 181 0.63 -9.17 12.85
CA VAL A 181 0.70 -7.77 12.38
C VAL A 181 0.43 -7.60 10.89
N ALA A 182 0.41 -8.70 10.13
CA ALA A 182 0.09 -8.73 8.71
C ALA A 182 -0.71 -9.99 8.36
N GLY A 183 -1.58 -9.89 7.35
CA GLY A 183 -2.36 -11.00 6.82
C GLY A 183 -3.83 -10.64 6.58
N GLY A 184 -4.73 -11.55 6.95
CA GLY A 184 -6.13 -11.46 6.51
C GLY A 184 -6.24 -11.96 5.08
N ARG A 185 -6.70 -11.09 4.18
CA ARG A 185 -6.92 -11.41 2.76
C ARG A 185 -5.91 -10.66 1.90
N LEU A 186 -5.54 -11.24 0.76
CA LEU A 186 -4.71 -10.57 -0.24
C LEU A 186 -5.62 -9.90 -1.26
N LEU A 187 -5.54 -8.58 -1.35
CA LEU A 187 -6.15 -7.82 -2.44
C LEU A 187 -5.10 -7.53 -3.49
N ILE A 188 -5.52 -7.55 -4.76
CA ILE A 188 -4.73 -7.03 -5.86
C ILE A 188 -5.47 -5.91 -6.58
N GLY A 189 -4.70 -4.93 -7.03
CA GLY A 189 -5.11 -3.92 -7.98
C GLY A 189 -4.42 -4.22 -9.31
N PHE A 190 -5.18 -4.46 -10.36
CA PHE A 190 -4.69 -4.66 -11.71
C PHE A 190 -5.08 -3.46 -12.58
N LEU A 191 -4.08 -2.82 -13.19
CA LEU A 191 -4.27 -1.76 -14.17
C LEU A 191 -3.71 -2.20 -15.53
N GLN A 192 -4.46 -1.88 -16.57
CA GLN A 192 -4.06 -1.88 -17.98
C GLN A 192 -4.75 -0.66 -18.64
N GLN A 193 -4.26 -0.14 -19.76
CA GLN A 193 -4.98 0.93 -20.47
C GLN A 193 -6.44 0.52 -20.72
N GLY A 194 -7.40 1.32 -20.21
CA GLY A 194 -8.83 1.04 -20.32
C GLY A 194 -9.39 0.02 -19.32
N GLN A 195 -8.56 -0.52 -18.41
CA GLN A 195 -9.00 -1.49 -17.41
C GLN A 195 -8.38 -1.20 -16.04
N ALA A 196 -9.25 -1.07 -15.04
CA ALA A 196 -8.87 -0.93 -13.65
C ALA A 196 -9.71 -1.87 -12.78
N VAL A 197 -9.07 -2.81 -12.09
CA VAL A 197 -9.76 -3.86 -11.31
C VAL A 197 -9.12 -3.99 -9.93
N VAL A 198 -9.95 -4.05 -8.90
CA VAL A 198 -9.55 -4.54 -7.57
C VAL A 198 -10.16 -5.92 -7.36
N LYS A 199 -9.33 -6.91 -7.04
CA LYS A 199 -9.76 -8.30 -6.83
C LYS A 199 -9.27 -8.80 -5.48
N ASP A 200 -10.16 -9.46 -4.78
CA ASP A 200 -9.84 -10.25 -3.60
C ASP A 200 -9.37 -11.65 -4.03
N LEU A 201 -8.14 -12.00 -3.70
CA LEU A 201 -7.52 -13.29 -4.06
C LEU A 201 -7.72 -14.37 -2.99
N GLY A 202 -8.26 -14.02 -1.83
CA GLY A 202 -8.46 -14.94 -0.72
C GLY A 202 -7.48 -14.76 0.44
N PRO A 203 -7.59 -15.64 1.45
CA PRO A 203 -6.83 -15.50 2.68
C PRO A 203 -5.35 -15.89 2.54
N ILE A 204 -4.49 -15.20 3.28
CA ILE A 204 -3.03 -15.42 3.36
C ILE A 204 -2.55 -15.68 4.79
N TRP A 205 -3.39 -16.27 5.63
CA TRP A 205 -3.00 -16.68 6.99
C TRP A 205 -1.88 -17.74 6.99
N ARG A 206 -1.26 -17.93 8.15
CA ARG A 206 -0.21 -18.94 8.39
C ARG A 206 -0.64 -20.32 7.91
N LEU A 207 0.12 -20.89 6.98
CA LEU A 207 0.08 -22.34 6.74
C LEU A 207 0.67 -23.03 7.98
N GLY A 208 -0.20 -23.48 8.87
CA GLY A 208 0.18 -24.32 10.02
C GLY A 208 0.07 -23.63 11.39
N ALA A 209 -1.13 -23.64 11.96
CA ALA A 209 -1.40 -23.97 13.37
C ALA A 209 -2.91 -23.91 13.59
N GLY A 210 -3.58 -25.06 13.50
CA GLY A 210 -4.92 -25.28 14.06
C GLY A 210 -6.07 -24.52 13.39
N SER A 211 -7.06 -25.28 12.94
CA SER A 211 -8.41 -24.80 12.69
C SER A 211 -8.89 -23.86 13.82
N TRP A 212 -9.00 -22.56 13.55
CA TRP A 212 -9.88 -21.71 14.33
C TRP A 212 -11.31 -22.11 13.97
N THR A 213 -11.87 -22.98 14.80
CA THR A 213 -13.27 -23.35 14.78
C THR A 213 -14.14 -22.08 14.78
N ASN A 214 -15.04 -22.00 13.81
CA ASN A 214 -16.29 -21.24 13.92
C ASN A 214 -16.86 -21.42 15.33
N ARG A 215 -16.83 -20.36 16.15
CA ARG A 215 -17.78 -20.20 17.23
C ARG A 215 -18.68 -19.03 16.86
N SER A 216 -19.74 -19.40 16.16
CA SER A 216 -21.00 -18.70 16.18
C SER A 216 -21.49 -18.55 17.63
N HIS A 217 -21.72 -17.32 18.05
CA HIS A 217 -22.78 -16.93 18.97
C HIS A 217 -23.45 -15.68 18.41
#